data_AF-A0A9E3U8S1-F1
#
_entry.id   AF-A0A9E3U8S1-F1
#
_cell.length_a   1.000
_cell.length_b   1.000
_cell.length_c   1.000
_cell.angle_alpha   90.00
_cell.angle_beta   90.00
_cell.angle_gamma   90.00
#
_symmetry.space_group_name_H-M   'P 1'
#
loop_
_entity.id
_entity.type
_entity.pdbx_description
1 polymer ?
#
loop_
_entity_poly.entity_id
_entity_poly.type
_entity_poly.pdbx_seq_one_letter_code
_entity_poly.pdbx_strand_id
1 'polypeptide(L)'
;MGKRSFLVVVLFCVLSALAVACGSKDRGFDDGTGGDPNGGIGGTPTLPDDKIVVEPPDAVLDVADGKTPTIDYKAFIVRKDNSRVDVTAAAHWSVDKRGSQTYGSFAGPTFTPSPNGVGKTFVRARFNQLTGSTSVILHLTKVIVADGAPGDAPSKFGGAADAARKPTIVYPSDGVMVPPNMNEIEWHYQPAGGTDLFDLAVKSVALDLHVYFACKPLGGGCFYAPDATVWTILSSAGRGDDPLATTLRATSTSGGGVGTSAPSTIAFGEEDIVGGLYYWNAAAGATMRYEFGVSGQKAETFMNAPKAGAATCVGCHVLSRDGERISLGLDIPAPSPYKVFDVASQSLVFGSQAAGTPGANFFTFSPDKARIMISNGVTLSLRDAATGAAIVENSGQGAMPDWSPDGASIVFAKPKVSPPCFGAICGAPGVSEASLYTMPSGGAGPASALVPTTGQNNYYPSYSPDGGWVVFNRASIGTTPSGDAKSSYDAPDATVWAVPSAGGAPIALARATSDRGDSWPKWMQHEQDYRGKKLMWLTFSSRRAYGLRVGAGTTAQIWMVAFDPEAAKAGKDPSVAAFWLPFQETGSGNHIAQWVTKVARKGCTESTQCEGSESCIDSVCRPTIK
;
A
#
# COMPACT_ATOMS: atom_id res chain seq x y z
N MET A 1 -45.77 -14.38 -48.45
CA MET A 1 -45.14 -15.69 -48.75
C MET A 1 -43.74 -15.68 -48.17
N GLY A 2 -43.37 -16.70 -47.38
CA GLY A 2 -42.00 -16.89 -46.89
C GLY A 2 -41.86 -16.97 -45.36
N LYS A 3 -42.35 -18.06 -44.76
CA LYS A 3 -41.93 -18.52 -43.42
C LYS A 3 -40.46 -18.96 -43.47
N ARG A 4 -39.67 -18.71 -42.43
CA ARG A 4 -38.52 -19.56 -42.05
C ARG A 4 -38.18 -19.42 -40.57
N SER A 5 -37.96 -20.59 -39.98
CA SER A 5 -37.93 -20.94 -38.57
C SER A 5 -36.69 -20.44 -37.82
N PHE A 6 -36.85 -20.07 -36.55
CA PHE A 6 -35.76 -19.86 -35.60
C PHE A 6 -35.32 -21.22 -35.03
N LEU A 7 -34.05 -21.58 -35.27
CA LEU A 7 -33.37 -22.72 -34.67
C LEU A 7 -32.55 -22.18 -33.48
N VAL A 8 -32.82 -22.68 -32.27
CA VAL A 8 -32.03 -22.40 -31.07
C VAL A 8 -30.79 -23.30 -31.10
N VAL A 9 -29.61 -22.71 -31.20
CA VAL A 9 -28.33 -23.41 -31.02
C VAL A 9 -27.80 -23.07 -29.63
N VAL A 10 -27.82 -24.06 -28.74
CA VAL A 10 -27.13 -24.02 -27.44
C VAL A 10 -25.68 -24.39 -27.70
N LEU A 11 -24.77 -23.42 -27.59
CA LEU A 11 -23.33 -23.63 -27.72
C LEU A 11 -22.74 -23.92 -26.32
N PHE A 12 -22.37 -25.16 -26.07
CA PHE A 12 -21.54 -25.54 -24.93
C PHE A 12 -20.10 -25.08 -25.20
N CYS A 13 -19.64 -24.02 -24.52
CA CYS A 13 -18.23 -23.66 -24.45
C CYS A 13 -17.53 -24.54 -23.41
N VAL A 14 -16.72 -25.48 -23.88
CA VAL A 14 -15.76 -26.23 -23.06
C VAL A 14 -14.57 -25.32 -22.78
N LEU A 15 -14.44 -24.83 -21.53
CA LEU A 15 -13.21 -24.16 -21.07
C LEU A 15 -12.15 -25.22 -20.78
N SER A 16 -11.18 -25.36 -21.67
CA SER A 16 -9.93 -26.07 -21.40
C SER A 16 -9.01 -25.21 -20.54
N ALA A 17 -8.85 -25.59 -19.26
CA ALA A 17 -7.89 -24.98 -18.35
C ALA A 17 -6.47 -25.47 -18.70
N LEU A 18 -5.64 -24.56 -19.23
CA LEU A 18 -4.20 -24.76 -19.35
C LEU A 18 -3.55 -24.51 -17.98
N ALA A 19 -3.00 -25.58 -17.39
CA ALA A 19 -2.15 -25.49 -16.22
C ALA A 19 -0.81 -24.85 -16.60
N VAL A 20 -0.59 -23.60 -16.18
CA VAL A 20 0.73 -22.96 -16.19
C VAL A 20 1.41 -23.29 -14.87
N ALA A 21 2.49 -24.06 -14.93
CA ALA A 21 3.37 -24.28 -13.80
C ALA A 21 4.22 -23.02 -13.58
N CYS A 22 3.87 -22.20 -12.60
CA CYS A 22 4.75 -21.18 -12.04
C CYS A 22 5.29 -21.68 -10.70
N GLY A 23 6.59 -21.96 -10.65
CA GLY A 23 7.31 -22.14 -9.39
C GLY A 23 7.66 -20.78 -8.81
N SER A 24 6.92 -20.34 -7.80
CA SER A 24 7.34 -19.26 -6.89
C SER A 24 8.03 -19.90 -5.68
N LYS A 25 9.31 -19.60 -5.51
CA LYS A 25 10.06 -19.90 -4.29
C LYS A 25 9.55 -18.98 -3.17
N ASP A 26 9.56 -19.49 -1.94
CA ASP A 26 9.22 -18.80 -0.69
C ASP A 26 7.72 -18.64 -0.36
N ARG A 27 7.07 -19.77 -0.03
CA ARG A 27 5.87 -19.79 0.83
C ARG A 27 6.11 -20.74 2.00
N GLY A 28 6.01 -20.23 3.22
CA GLY A 28 6.18 -21.01 4.46
C GLY A 28 5.03 -21.99 4.67
N PHE A 29 5.36 -23.25 4.95
CA PHE A 29 4.39 -24.31 5.25
C PHE A 29 4.14 -24.38 6.77
N ASP A 30 2.91 -24.62 7.23
CA ASP A 30 2.71 -25.22 8.57
C ASP A 30 2.82 -26.73 8.39
N ASP A 31 3.71 -27.37 9.12
CA ASP A 31 3.89 -28.81 9.09
C ASP A 31 3.26 -29.53 10.29
N GLY A 32 2.84 -28.82 11.35
CA GLY A 32 1.98 -29.33 12.42
C GLY A 32 2.48 -30.56 13.22
N THR A 33 3.51 -31.26 12.78
CA THR A 33 4.07 -32.48 13.38
C THR A 33 5.49 -32.71 12.88
N GLY A 34 6.47 -32.73 13.79
CA GLY A 34 7.82 -33.22 13.52
C GLY A 34 7.80 -34.74 13.36
N GLY A 35 8.04 -35.23 12.13
CA GLY A 35 8.12 -36.65 11.81
C GLY A 35 9.27 -36.95 10.84
N ASP A 36 10.06 -37.96 11.22
CA ASP A 36 11.29 -38.51 10.63
C ASP A 36 11.33 -38.59 9.07
N PRO A 37 12.39 -38.09 8.40
CA PRO A 37 12.49 -38.11 6.94
C PRO A 37 12.90 -39.47 6.31
N ASN A 38 13.17 -40.54 7.07
CA ASN A 38 13.75 -41.77 6.50
C ASN A 38 13.15 -43.10 6.99
N GLY A 39 11.83 -43.19 7.16
CA GLY A 39 11.13 -44.45 7.46
C GLY A 39 10.68 -45.22 6.21
N GLY A 40 11.52 -46.13 5.70
CA GLY A 40 11.17 -47.02 4.58
C GLY A 40 10.19 -48.13 4.98
N ILE A 41 9.00 -48.16 4.36
CA ILE A 41 8.05 -49.28 4.35
C ILE A 41 7.42 -49.36 2.95
N GLY A 42 7.31 -50.56 2.36
CA GLY A 42 6.98 -50.83 0.95
C GLY A 42 5.79 -50.07 0.36
N GLY A 43 6.07 -48.91 -0.25
CA GLY A 43 5.10 -48.07 -0.94
C GLY A 43 5.06 -48.31 -2.45
N THR A 44 3.92 -47.98 -3.07
CA THR A 44 3.75 -47.93 -4.53
C THR A 44 4.90 -47.13 -5.17
N PRO A 45 5.72 -47.73 -6.06
CA PRO A 45 6.77 -46.98 -6.74
C PRO A 45 6.16 -45.93 -7.66
N THR A 46 6.72 -44.72 -7.63
CA THR A 46 6.38 -43.64 -8.57
C THR A 46 7.17 -43.83 -9.86
N LEU A 47 6.48 -43.71 -10.99
CA LEU A 47 7.06 -43.81 -12.34
C LEU A 47 7.30 -42.41 -12.94
N PRO A 48 8.17 -42.29 -13.97
CA PRO A 48 8.23 -41.08 -14.78
C PRO A 48 6.84 -40.75 -15.36
N ASP A 49 6.50 -39.46 -15.40
CA ASP A 49 5.20 -38.91 -15.84
C ASP A 49 4.00 -39.10 -14.88
N ASP A 50 4.17 -39.78 -13.74
CA ASP A 50 3.11 -39.88 -12.74
C ASP A 50 2.72 -38.50 -12.19
N LYS A 51 1.43 -38.32 -11.90
CA LYS A 51 0.89 -37.09 -11.29
C LYS A 51 0.01 -37.44 -10.11
N ILE A 52 -0.04 -36.57 -9.09
CA ILE A 52 -1.05 -36.68 -8.03
C ILE A 52 -2.26 -35.83 -8.41
N VAL A 53 -3.44 -36.44 -8.37
CA VAL A 53 -4.73 -35.74 -8.41
C VAL A 53 -5.35 -35.79 -7.02
N VAL A 54 -5.83 -34.63 -6.55
CA VAL A 54 -6.51 -34.46 -5.27
C VAL A 54 -8.00 -34.30 -5.52
N GLU A 55 -8.82 -35.06 -4.80
CA GLU A 55 -10.28 -35.03 -4.88
C GLU A 55 -10.91 -34.81 -3.49
N PRO A 56 -12.06 -34.13 -3.37
CA PRO A 56 -12.78 -33.47 -4.46
C PRO A 56 -12.05 -32.22 -4.98
N PRO A 57 -12.13 -31.90 -6.28
CA PRO A 57 -11.57 -30.68 -6.81
C PRO A 57 -12.40 -29.46 -6.39
N ASP A 58 -11.74 -28.32 -6.20
CA ASP A 58 -12.34 -26.98 -6.00
C ASP A 58 -13.49 -26.94 -4.97
N ALA A 59 -13.29 -27.59 -3.82
CA ALA A 59 -14.33 -27.71 -2.80
C ALA A 59 -14.70 -26.36 -2.19
N VAL A 60 -15.97 -26.21 -1.81
CA VAL A 60 -16.47 -25.07 -1.04
C VAL A 60 -16.98 -25.58 0.31
N LEU A 61 -16.47 -25.01 1.40
CA LEU A 61 -16.90 -25.34 2.76
C LEU A 61 -17.63 -24.14 3.34
N ASP A 62 -18.89 -24.34 3.72
CA ASP A 62 -19.71 -23.32 4.38
C ASP A 62 -19.37 -23.23 5.87
N VAL A 63 -18.60 -22.21 6.23
CA VAL A 63 -18.22 -21.89 7.61
C VAL A 63 -19.26 -20.94 8.20
N ALA A 64 -19.69 -21.22 9.43
CA ALA A 64 -20.64 -20.39 10.17
C ALA A 64 -20.33 -20.43 11.67
N ASP A 65 -21.00 -19.59 12.44
CA ASP A 65 -20.78 -19.52 13.88
C ASP A 65 -20.98 -20.86 14.59
N GLY A 66 -19.94 -21.28 15.30
CA GLY A 66 -19.90 -22.55 16.00
C GLY A 66 -19.87 -23.79 15.10
N LYS A 67 -19.69 -23.64 13.79
CA LYS A 67 -19.65 -24.74 12.81
C LYS A 67 -18.35 -24.72 12.02
N THR A 68 -17.52 -25.72 12.23
CA THR A 68 -16.30 -26.01 11.45
C THR A 68 -16.52 -27.31 10.67
N PRO A 69 -17.13 -27.25 9.47
CA PRO A 69 -17.36 -28.45 8.68
C PRO A 69 -16.02 -29.08 8.28
N THR A 70 -15.91 -30.40 8.33
CA THR A 70 -14.72 -31.11 7.84
C THR A 70 -14.95 -31.62 6.44
N ILE A 71 -13.86 -31.85 5.71
CA ILE A 71 -13.88 -32.49 4.41
C ILE A 71 -12.76 -33.52 4.33
N ASP A 72 -13.06 -34.70 3.81
CA ASP A 72 -12.07 -35.74 3.55
C ASP A 72 -11.58 -35.61 2.11
N TYR A 73 -10.28 -35.47 1.94
CA TYR A 73 -9.65 -35.52 0.62
C TYR A 73 -9.12 -36.91 0.29
N LYS A 74 -8.97 -37.18 -1.01
CA LYS A 74 -8.30 -38.37 -1.53
C LYS A 74 -7.18 -37.95 -2.48
N ALA A 75 -6.07 -38.67 -2.41
CA ALA A 75 -4.92 -38.46 -3.30
C ALA A 75 -4.71 -39.72 -4.15
N PHE A 76 -4.63 -39.53 -5.46
CA PHE A 76 -4.40 -40.63 -6.39
C PHE A 76 -3.20 -40.33 -7.28
N ILE A 77 -2.28 -41.28 -7.39
CA ILE A 77 -1.32 -41.29 -8.49
C ILE A 77 -2.10 -41.67 -9.75
N VAL A 78 -2.09 -40.77 -10.73
CA VAL A 78 -2.61 -41.01 -12.08
C VAL A 78 -1.42 -41.26 -13.00
N ARG A 79 -1.35 -42.47 -13.54
CA ARG A 79 -0.30 -42.90 -14.47
C ARG A 79 -0.62 -42.50 -15.90
N LYS A 80 0.34 -42.67 -16.81
CA LYS A 80 0.21 -42.37 -18.25
C LYS A 80 -0.94 -43.12 -18.94
N ASP A 81 -1.28 -44.32 -18.47
CA ASP A 81 -2.41 -45.13 -18.95
C ASP A 81 -3.76 -44.75 -18.31
N ASN A 82 -3.78 -43.66 -17.51
CA ASN A 82 -4.90 -43.21 -16.67
C ASN A 82 -5.29 -44.17 -15.55
N SER A 83 -4.50 -45.22 -15.27
CA SER A 83 -4.70 -46.02 -14.06
C SER A 83 -4.47 -45.16 -12.82
N ARG A 84 -5.29 -45.41 -11.79
CA ARG A 84 -5.28 -44.65 -10.53
C ARG A 84 -4.83 -45.56 -9.40
N VAL A 85 -3.84 -45.11 -8.63
CA VAL A 85 -3.45 -45.75 -7.37
C VAL A 85 -3.78 -44.81 -6.22
N ASP A 86 -4.60 -45.28 -5.29
CA ASP A 86 -4.93 -44.53 -4.07
C ASP A 86 -3.71 -44.47 -3.15
N VAL A 87 -3.27 -43.25 -2.84
CA VAL A 87 -2.18 -42.97 -1.91
C VAL A 87 -2.64 -42.09 -0.76
N THR A 88 -3.95 -41.96 -0.53
CA THR A 88 -4.57 -41.02 0.43
C THR A 88 -4.00 -41.14 1.84
N ALA A 89 -3.87 -42.37 2.36
CA ALA A 89 -3.36 -42.61 3.70
C ALA A 89 -1.83 -42.45 3.82
N ALA A 90 -1.11 -42.55 2.71
CA ALA A 90 0.35 -42.43 2.67
C ALA A 90 0.82 -41.03 2.23
N ALA A 91 -0.10 -40.19 1.73
CA ALA A 91 0.20 -38.83 1.33
C ALA A 91 0.32 -37.92 2.56
N HIS A 92 1.28 -37.00 2.49
CA HIS A 92 1.35 -35.88 3.41
C HIS A 92 0.41 -34.77 2.94
N TRP A 93 -0.49 -34.34 3.82
CA TRP A 93 -1.51 -33.33 3.54
C TRP A 93 -1.14 -31.99 4.13
N SER A 94 -1.36 -30.92 3.38
CA SER A 94 -1.16 -29.54 3.86
C SER A 94 -2.11 -28.57 3.19
N VAL A 95 -2.34 -27.43 3.82
CA VAL A 95 -3.05 -26.28 3.21
C VAL A 95 -2.06 -25.13 3.02
N ASP A 96 -2.16 -24.45 1.88
CA ASP A 96 -1.32 -23.28 1.60
C ASP A 96 -1.70 -22.12 2.53
N LYS A 97 -0.68 -21.42 3.03
CA LYS A 97 -0.84 -20.15 3.75
C LYS A 97 -0.68 -18.96 2.81
N ARG A 98 -1.36 -17.86 3.13
CA ARG A 98 -1.15 -16.54 2.49
C ARG A 98 -0.91 -15.50 3.58
N GLY A 99 0.28 -14.92 3.62
CA GLY A 99 0.69 -14.04 4.71
C GLY A 99 0.58 -14.72 6.09
N SER A 100 -0.03 -14.03 7.05
CA SER A 100 -0.28 -14.54 8.42
C SER A 100 -1.56 -15.38 8.56
N GLN A 101 -2.30 -15.62 7.48
CA GLN A 101 -3.62 -16.27 7.53
C GLN A 101 -3.52 -17.78 7.73
N THR A 102 -4.28 -18.30 8.70
CA THR A 102 -4.43 -19.74 8.97
C THR A 102 -5.82 -20.24 8.52
N TYR A 103 -5.86 -20.96 7.41
CA TYR A 103 -7.11 -21.46 6.84
C TYR A 103 -7.69 -22.67 7.60
N GLY A 104 -6.85 -23.46 8.25
CA GLY A 104 -7.25 -24.66 8.98
C GLY A 104 -6.09 -25.64 9.14
N SER A 105 -6.39 -26.86 9.55
CA SER A 105 -5.42 -27.94 9.75
C SER A 105 -5.91 -29.27 9.19
N PHE A 106 -4.97 -30.19 8.99
CA PHE A 106 -5.24 -31.55 8.56
C PHE A 106 -5.04 -32.55 9.71
N ALA A 107 -5.93 -33.53 9.79
CA ALA A 107 -5.74 -34.75 10.56
C ALA A 107 -5.83 -35.94 9.60
N GLY A 108 -4.67 -36.44 9.15
CA GLY A 108 -4.62 -37.35 8.00
C GLY A 108 -5.19 -36.64 6.74
N PRO A 109 -6.09 -37.28 5.97
CA PRO A 109 -6.71 -36.66 4.80
C PRO A 109 -7.86 -35.70 5.11
N THR A 110 -8.28 -35.60 6.38
CA THR A 110 -9.41 -34.76 6.81
C THR A 110 -8.94 -33.34 7.06
N PHE A 111 -9.45 -32.39 6.28
CA PHE A 111 -9.25 -30.96 6.50
C PHE A 111 -10.32 -30.40 7.43
N THR A 112 -9.91 -29.62 8.42
CA THR A 112 -10.79 -28.83 9.30
C THR A 112 -10.43 -27.35 9.18
N PRO A 113 -11.35 -26.48 8.76
CA PRO A 113 -11.11 -25.04 8.70
C PRO A 113 -10.97 -24.46 10.10
N SER A 114 -10.18 -23.38 10.21
CA SER A 114 -10.12 -22.58 11.43
C SER A 114 -11.51 -22.04 11.80
N PRO A 115 -11.80 -21.78 13.08
CA PRO A 115 -12.99 -21.01 13.47
C PRO A 115 -13.03 -19.67 12.72
N ASN A 116 -14.16 -19.35 12.09
CA ASN A 116 -14.32 -18.19 11.18
C ASN A 116 -13.35 -18.19 9.99
N GLY A 117 -12.82 -19.36 9.60
CA GLY A 117 -12.00 -19.51 8.40
C GLY A 117 -12.74 -19.00 7.17
N VAL A 118 -12.08 -18.14 6.41
CA VAL A 118 -12.65 -17.43 5.26
C VAL A 118 -11.58 -17.27 4.19
N GLY A 119 -11.99 -17.26 2.92
CA GLY A 119 -11.13 -16.97 1.77
C GLY A 119 -10.80 -18.20 0.94
N LYS A 120 -9.92 -18.01 -0.05
CA LYS A 120 -9.52 -19.06 -1.00
C LYS A 120 -8.08 -19.51 -0.79
N THR A 121 -7.84 -20.82 -0.78
CA THR A 121 -6.50 -21.40 -0.68
C THR A 121 -6.38 -22.71 -1.49
N PHE A 122 -5.23 -23.37 -1.40
CA PHE A 122 -4.97 -24.66 -2.03
C PHE A 122 -4.70 -25.74 -0.97
N VAL A 123 -5.32 -26.90 -1.16
CA VAL A 123 -4.95 -28.14 -0.49
C VAL A 123 -3.90 -28.85 -1.31
N ARG A 124 -2.88 -29.41 -0.66
CA ARG A 124 -1.81 -30.18 -1.29
C ARG A 124 -1.71 -31.57 -0.70
N ALA A 125 -1.51 -32.54 -1.58
CA ALA A 125 -1.08 -33.88 -1.23
C ALA A 125 0.32 -34.12 -1.79
N ARG A 126 1.25 -34.56 -0.94
CA ARG A 126 2.61 -34.96 -1.33
C ARG A 126 2.79 -36.44 -1.10
N PHE A 127 3.31 -37.14 -2.09
CA PHE A 127 3.70 -38.55 -1.95
C PHE A 127 5.00 -38.76 -2.74
N ASN A 128 6.05 -39.20 -2.04
CA ASN A 128 7.43 -39.16 -2.55
C ASN A 128 7.80 -37.78 -3.11
N GLN A 129 8.24 -37.70 -4.37
CA GLN A 129 8.61 -36.46 -5.06
C GLN A 129 7.42 -35.80 -5.78
N LEU A 130 6.25 -36.44 -5.80
CA LEU A 130 5.07 -35.93 -6.49
C LEU A 130 4.26 -35.02 -5.56
N THR A 131 3.74 -33.94 -6.12
CA THR A 131 2.80 -33.04 -5.44
C THR A 131 1.58 -32.84 -6.33
N GLY A 132 0.39 -32.99 -5.76
CA GLY A 132 -0.88 -32.62 -6.37
C GLY A 132 -1.56 -31.57 -5.52
N SER A 133 -2.40 -30.74 -6.14
CA SER A 133 -3.14 -29.71 -5.41
C SER A 133 -4.51 -29.46 -6.02
N THR A 134 -5.44 -29.03 -5.18
CA THR A 134 -6.76 -28.52 -5.57
C THR A 134 -7.06 -27.24 -4.80
N SER A 135 -7.89 -26.35 -5.35
CA SER A 135 -8.35 -25.20 -4.57
C SER A 135 -9.42 -25.61 -3.55
N VAL A 136 -9.56 -24.80 -2.50
CA VAL A 136 -10.65 -24.85 -1.54
C VAL A 136 -11.08 -23.42 -1.20
N ILE A 137 -12.38 -23.19 -1.11
CA ILE A 137 -12.98 -21.93 -0.68
C ILE A 137 -13.65 -22.16 0.67
N LEU A 138 -13.27 -21.34 1.66
CA LEU A 138 -13.97 -21.26 2.94
C LEU A 138 -14.97 -20.12 2.83
N HIS A 139 -16.23 -20.47 2.64
CA HIS A 139 -17.32 -19.52 2.49
C HIS A 139 -17.90 -19.21 3.88
N LEU A 140 -17.55 -18.05 4.43
CA LEU A 140 -18.01 -17.63 5.75
C LEU A 140 -19.33 -16.87 5.64
N THR A 141 -20.38 -17.36 6.30
CA THR A 141 -21.59 -16.59 6.59
C THR A 141 -21.55 -16.10 8.03
N LYS A 142 -21.56 -14.77 8.23
CA LYS A 142 -21.38 -14.17 9.56
C LYS A 142 -22.27 -12.95 9.77
N VAL A 143 -22.87 -12.89 10.96
CA VAL A 143 -23.59 -11.71 11.45
C VAL A 143 -22.84 -11.18 12.67
N ILE A 144 -22.56 -9.88 12.69
CA ILE A 144 -21.95 -9.17 13.80
C ILE A 144 -22.86 -8.01 14.19
N VAL A 145 -23.22 -7.94 15.47
CA VAL A 145 -23.87 -6.77 16.05
C VAL A 145 -22.80 -6.01 16.81
N ALA A 146 -22.39 -4.86 16.29
CA ALA A 146 -21.32 -4.05 16.86
C ALA A 146 -21.83 -3.25 18.07
N ASP A 147 -20.88 -2.80 18.90
CA ASP A 147 -21.16 -2.00 20.08
C ASP A 147 -22.01 -0.76 19.76
N GLY A 148 -23.13 -0.64 20.49
CA GLY A 148 -24.09 0.44 20.35
C GLY A 148 -25.31 0.11 19.49
N ALA A 149 -25.33 -1.00 18.74
CA ALA A 149 -26.55 -1.48 18.10
C ALA A 149 -27.42 -2.34 19.05
N PRO A 150 -28.76 -2.32 18.90
CA PRO A 150 -29.63 -3.27 19.59
C PRO A 150 -29.27 -4.72 19.25
N GLY A 151 -29.31 -5.62 20.24
CA GLY A 151 -29.00 -7.05 20.02
C GLY A 151 -29.92 -7.74 19.00
N ASP A 152 -31.13 -7.20 18.79
CA ASP A 152 -32.11 -7.66 17.82
C ASP A 152 -32.04 -6.90 16.47
N ALA A 153 -31.00 -6.09 16.24
CA ALA A 153 -30.81 -5.29 15.02
C ALA A 153 -31.04 -6.08 13.70
N PRO A 154 -30.58 -7.34 13.54
CA PRO A 154 -30.82 -8.10 12.32
C PRO A 154 -32.30 -8.23 11.95
N SER A 155 -33.19 -8.30 12.94
CA SER A 155 -34.64 -8.43 12.73
C SER A 155 -35.30 -7.16 12.17
N LYS A 156 -34.61 -6.00 12.24
CA LYS A 156 -35.18 -4.69 11.84
C LYS A 156 -35.12 -4.41 10.34
N PHE A 157 -34.39 -5.24 9.59
CA PHE A 157 -34.13 -5.06 8.15
C PHE A 157 -35.03 -5.91 7.24
N GLY A 158 -36.14 -6.45 7.75
CA GLY A 158 -37.09 -7.27 6.99
C GLY A 158 -38.17 -6.47 6.23
N GLY A 159 -38.21 -5.15 6.35
CA GLY A 159 -39.23 -4.32 5.68
C GLY A 159 -39.00 -4.09 4.19
N ALA A 160 -39.99 -3.48 3.52
CA ALA A 160 -39.92 -3.18 2.09
C ALA A 160 -38.80 -2.17 1.75
N ALA A 161 -38.28 -2.24 0.53
CA ALA A 161 -37.30 -1.27 0.04
C ALA A 161 -37.89 0.15 0.02
N ASP A 162 -37.14 1.12 0.55
CA ASP A 162 -37.55 2.52 0.67
C ASP A 162 -36.41 3.45 0.22
N ALA A 163 -36.58 4.06 -0.96
CA ALA A 163 -35.59 4.96 -1.53
C ALA A 163 -35.41 6.26 -0.72
N ALA A 164 -36.41 6.70 0.05
CA ALA A 164 -36.31 7.89 0.90
C ALA A 164 -35.38 7.68 2.10
N ARG A 165 -35.11 6.42 2.46
CA ARG A 165 -34.20 6.01 3.54
C ARG A 165 -32.78 5.69 3.04
N LYS A 166 -32.47 5.94 1.77
CA LYS A 166 -31.18 5.59 1.15
C LYS A 166 -30.01 6.33 1.81
N PRO A 167 -29.05 5.64 2.45
CA PRO A 167 -27.82 6.26 2.91
C PRO A 167 -26.84 6.48 1.75
N THR A 168 -25.89 7.40 1.92
CA THR A 168 -24.82 7.64 0.94
C THR A 168 -23.46 7.37 1.58
N ILE A 169 -22.70 6.43 1.03
CA ILE A 169 -21.30 6.20 1.43
C ILE A 169 -20.45 7.37 0.92
N VAL A 170 -19.67 7.98 1.81
CA VAL A 170 -18.79 9.13 1.54
C VAL A 170 -17.32 8.69 1.49
N TYR A 171 -16.94 7.73 2.33
CA TYR A 171 -15.62 7.12 2.37
C TYR A 171 -15.75 5.66 2.86
N PRO A 172 -14.93 4.71 2.39
CA PRO A 172 -13.92 4.88 1.36
C PRO A 172 -14.54 5.13 -0.02
N SER A 173 -13.73 5.64 -0.95
CA SER A 173 -14.14 5.76 -2.36
C SER A 173 -14.34 4.37 -2.98
N ASP A 174 -15.27 4.26 -3.92
CA ASP A 174 -15.49 3.02 -4.66
C ASP A 174 -14.22 2.58 -5.42
N GLY A 175 -13.95 1.28 -5.41
CA GLY A 175 -12.80 0.68 -6.10
C GLY A 175 -11.46 0.93 -5.39
N VAL A 176 -11.49 1.30 -4.10
CA VAL A 176 -10.28 1.42 -3.29
C VAL A 176 -9.60 0.07 -3.13
N MET A 177 -8.27 0.06 -3.09
CA MET A 177 -7.48 -1.10 -2.69
C MET A 177 -6.62 -0.76 -1.49
N VAL A 178 -6.60 -1.63 -0.48
CA VAL A 178 -5.80 -1.45 0.74
C VAL A 178 -4.90 -2.65 1.02
N PRO A 179 -3.77 -2.43 1.73
CA PRO A 179 -2.98 -3.53 2.28
C PRO A 179 -3.79 -4.35 3.29
N PRO A 180 -3.66 -5.68 3.32
CA PRO A 180 -4.33 -6.52 4.31
C PRO A 180 -4.00 -6.15 5.76
N ASN A 181 -2.77 -5.70 6.03
CA ASN A 181 -2.31 -5.25 7.34
C ASN A 181 -2.51 -3.75 7.60
N MET A 182 -3.37 -3.06 6.84
CA MET A 182 -3.67 -1.65 7.11
C MET A 182 -4.38 -1.45 8.46
N ASN A 183 -5.15 -2.45 8.90
CA ASN A 183 -5.84 -2.55 10.19
C ASN A 183 -6.92 -1.49 10.49
N GLU A 184 -6.89 -0.34 9.82
CA GLU A 184 -7.79 0.78 10.08
C GLU A 184 -8.28 1.39 8.75
N ILE A 185 -9.53 1.11 8.39
CA ILE A 185 -10.30 1.90 7.40
C ILE A 185 -11.70 2.17 7.95
N GLU A 186 -12.19 3.39 7.77
CA GLU A 186 -13.52 3.76 8.22
C GLU A 186 -14.52 3.78 7.07
N TRP A 187 -15.79 3.52 7.37
CA TRP A 187 -16.92 3.83 6.51
C TRP A 187 -17.57 5.12 7.00
N HIS A 188 -17.37 6.23 6.27
CA HIS A 188 -18.10 7.47 6.50
C HIS A 188 -19.34 7.49 5.62
N TYR A 189 -20.46 7.93 6.16
CA TYR A 189 -21.71 7.94 5.41
C TYR A 189 -22.67 9.04 5.87
N GLN A 190 -23.52 9.48 4.96
CA GLN A 190 -24.63 10.37 5.23
C GLN A 190 -25.90 9.53 5.45
N PRO A 191 -26.51 9.55 6.65
CA PRO A 191 -27.78 8.89 6.88
C PRO A 191 -28.93 9.64 6.19
N ALA A 192 -30.00 8.92 5.87
CA ALA A 192 -31.25 9.53 5.45
C ALA A 192 -32.09 9.94 6.67
N GLY A 193 -33.10 10.79 6.45
CA GLY A 193 -34.04 11.16 7.51
C GLY A 193 -34.76 9.94 8.08
N GLY A 194 -34.83 9.84 9.42
CA GLY A 194 -35.54 8.75 10.09
C GLY A 194 -34.81 7.39 10.11
N THR A 195 -33.51 7.36 9.79
CA THR A 195 -32.67 6.16 9.95
C THR A 195 -31.60 6.35 11.02
N ASP A 196 -31.53 5.44 11.98
CA ASP A 196 -30.57 5.42 13.09
C ASP A 196 -29.89 4.04 13.28
N LEU A 197 -30.27 3.04 12.47
CA LEU A 197 -29.71 1.69 12.48
C LEU A 197 -29.21 1.30 11.09
N PHE A 198 -28.00 0.76 11.02
CA PHE A 198 -27.30 0.48 9.77
C PHE A 198 -26.80 -0.96 9.71
N ASP A 199 -26.68 -1.48 8.48
CA ASP A 199 -26.07 -2.76 8.17
C ASP A 199 -25.08 -2.60 7.02
N LEU A 200 -23.79 -2.81 7.30
CA LEU A 200 -22.78 -2.97 6.27
C LEU A 200 -22.79 -4.43 5.81
N ALA A 201 -23.42 -4.66 4.65
CA ALA A 201 -23.39 -5.95 3.99
C ALA A 201 -22.17 -6.04 3.07
N VAL A 202 -21.34 -7.05 3.26
CA VAL A 202 -20.13 -7.33 2.48
C VAL A 202 -20.23 -8.72 1.88
N LYS A 203 -20.06 -8.82 0.55
CA LYS A 203 -20.24 -10.06 -0.20
C LYS A 203 -19.07 -10.36 -1.14
N SER A 204 -18.68 -11.62 -1.19
CA SER A 204 -17.82 -12.22 -2.21
C SER A 204 -18.16 -13.71 -2.35
N VAL A 205 -17.43 -14.42 -3.20
CA VAL A 205 -17.50 -15.90 -3.28
C VAL A 205 -17.13 -16.58 -1.95
N ALA A 206 -16.31 -15.95 -1.13
CA ALA A 206 -15.85 -16.50 0.14
C ALA A 206 -16.53 -15.89 1.36
N LEU A 207 -17.36 -14.85 1.22
CA LEU A 207 -17.90 -14.10 2.36
C LEU A 207 -19.34 -13.64 2.13
N ASP A 208 -20.21 -13.89 3.09
CA ASP A 208 -21.47 -13.19 3.30
C ASP A 208 -21.49 -12.64 4.74
N LEU A 209 -21.09 -11.37 4.88
CA LEU A 209 -20.97 -10.68 6.16
C LEU A 209 -22.00 -9.57 6.28
N HIS A 210 -22.68 -9.54 7.42
CA HIS A 210 -23.55 -8.44 7.82
C HIS A 210 -23.07 -7.86 9.15
N VAL A 211 -22.78 -6.56 9.17
CA VAL A 211 -22.36 -5.85 10.39
C VAL A 211 -23.36 -4.76 10.73
N TYR A 212 -24.04 -4.94 11.86
CA TYR A 212 -25.08 -4.02 12.35
C TYR A 212 -24.49 -3.03 13.35
N PHE A 213 -24.73 -1.73 13.13
CA PHE A 213 -24.23 -0.65 14.00
C PHE A 213 -25.19 0.54 14.02
N ALA A 214 -25.09 1.35 15.08
CA ALA A 214 -25.77 2.64 15.17
C ALA A 214 -24.88 3.76 14.61
N CYS A 215 -25.49 4.92 14.30
CA CYS A 215 -24.74 6.10 13.90
C CYS A 215 -23.80 6.57 15.03
N LYS A 216 -22.50 6.63 14.75
CA LYS A 216 -21.55 7.44 15.53
C LYS A 216 -21.36 8.77 14.80
N PRO A 217 -21.77 9.92 15.37
CA PRO A 217 -21.69 11.20 14.66
C PRO A 217 -20.27 11.57 14.22
N LEU A 218 -20.15 12.06 12.99
CA LEU A 218 -18.90 12.58 12.44
C LEU A 218 -19.19 13.66 11.39
N GLY A 219 -18.70 14.88 11.62
CA GLY A 219 -18.97 16.02 10.73
C GLY A 219 -20.48 16.21 10.56
N GLY A 220 -20.95 16.22 9.30
CA GLY A 220 -22.38 16.30 8.97
C GLY A 220 -23.11 14.95 8.93
N GLY A 221 -22.43 13.82 9.16
CA GLY A 221 -22.98 12.47 9.01
C GLY A 221 -22.53 11.53 10.12
N CYS A 222 -22.22 10.28 9.75
CA CYS A 222 -21.85 9.22 10.67
C CYS A 222 -20.60 8.47 10.19
N PHE A 223 -20.00 7.67 11.08
CA PHE A 223 -18.98 6.70 10.71
C PHE A 223 -19.14 5.34 11.39
N TYR A 224 -18.57 4.32 10.75
CA TYR A 224 -18.29 3.01 11.32
C TYR A 224 -16.80 2.68 11.14
N ALA A 225 -16.13 2.30 12.23
CA ALA A 225 -14.78 1.78 12.22
C ALA A 225 -14.84 0.29 12.58
N PRO A 226 -14.42 -0.63 11.69
CA PRO A 226 -14.28 -2.04 12.01
C PRO A 226 -13.36 -2.26 13.20
N ASP A 227 -13.72 -3.22 14.06
CA ASP A 227 -12.79 -3.75 15.05
C ASP A 227 -11.82 -4.77 14.41
N ALA A 228 -10.90 -5.30 15.21
CA ALA A 228 -9.93 -6.29 14.75
C ALA A 228 -10.58 -7.57 14.20
N THR A 229 -11.75 -7.96 14.71
CA THR A 229 -12.47 -9.17 14.25
C THR A 229 -13.03 -8.95 12.85
N VAL A 230 -13.77 -7.85 12.66
CA VAL A 230 -14.33 -7.49 11.36
C VAL A 230 -13.22 -7.24 10.35
N TRP A 231 -12.16 -6.52 10.72
CA TRP A 231 -11.01 -6.30 9.84
C TRP A 231 -10.33 -7.60 9.42
N THR A 232 -10.12 -8.53 10.34
CA THR A 232 -9.52 -9.84 10.03
C THR A 232 -10.38 -10.60 9.04
N ILE A 233 -11.70 -10.61 9.19
CA ILE A 233 -12.61 -11.27 8.24
C ILE A 233 -12.51 -10.62 6.85
N LEU A 234 -12.59 -9.29 6.76
CA LEU A 234 -12.54 -8.57 5.49
C LEU A 234 -11.21 -8.78 4.76
N SER A 235 -10.09 -8.54 5.46
CA SER A 235 -8.75 -8.70 4.90
C SER A 235 -8.48 -10.15 4.49
N SER A 236 -8.90 -11.13 5.28
CA SER A 236 -8.76 -12.57 4.99
C SER A 236 -9.59 -13.01 3.78
N ALA A 237 -10.80 -12.48 3.62
CA ALA A 237 -11.68 -12.80 2.51
C ALA A 237 -11.23 -12.16 1.19
N GLY A 238 -10.63 -10.97 1.25
CA GLY A 238 -10.22 -10.19 0.08
C GLY A 238 -8.76 -10.35 -0.34
N ARG A 239 -7.89 -10.94 0.52
CA ARG A 239 -6.43 -11.00 0.31
C ARG A 239 -6.06 -11.67 -1.01
N GLY A 240 -5.61 -10.87 -1.97
CA GLY A 240 -5.18 -11.35 -3.29
C GLY A 240 -6.33 -11.95 -4.12
N ASP A 241 -7.59 -11.65 -3.80
CA ASP A 241 -8.77 -12.15 -4.50
C ASP A 241 -9.54 -11.01 -5.20
N ASP A 242 -10.72 -11.32 -5.74
CA ASP A 242 -11.60 -10.31 -6.34
C ASP A 242 -12.11 -9.30 -5.29
N PRO A 243 -12.39 -8.05 -5.68
CA PRO A 243 -12.89 -7.03 -4.75
C PRO A 243 -14.16 -7.47 -4.01
N LEU A 244 -14.25 -7.16 -2.72
CA LEU A 244 -15.44 -7.38 -1.92
C LEU A 244 -16.51 -6.36 -2.30
N ALA A 245 -17.71 -6.83 -2.61
CA ALA A 245 -18.86 -5.97 -2.83
C ALA A 245 -19.40 -5.49 -1.48
N THR A 246 -19.68 -4.19 -1.37
CA THR A 246 -20.15 -3.54 -0.14
C THR A 246 -21.43 -2.76 -0.43
N THR A 247 -22.39 -2.85 0.48
CA THR A 247 -23.60 -2.03 0.47
C THR A 247 -23.96 -1.63 1.90
N LEU A 248 -24.37 -0.38 2.09
CA LEU A 248 -24.87 0.11 3.36
C LEU A 248 -26.40 0.15 3.31
N ARG A 249 -27.04 -0.64 4.17
CA ARG A 249 -28.48 -0.59 4.39
C ARG A 249 -28.79 0.26 5.61
N ALA A 250 -29.93 0.94 5.61
CA ALA A 250 -30.36 1.81 6.70
C ALA A 250 -31.85 1.63 7.00
N THR A 251 -32.20 1.64 8.28
CA THR A 251 -33.57 1.60 8.81
C THR A 251 -33.63 2.33 10.15
N SER A 252 -34.79 2.35 10.79
CA SER A 252 -34.92 2.79 12.18
C SER A 252 -34.70 1.63 13.16
N THR A 253 -34.30 1.93 14.39
CA THR A 253 -34.19 0.98 15.50
C THR A 253 -35.51 0.26 15.80
N SER A 254 -36.64 0.89 15.47
CA SER A 254 -37.99 0.29 15.49
C SER A 254 -38.28 -0.64 14.29
N GLY A 255 -37.44 -0.69 13.28
CA GLY A 255 -37.66 -1.36 12.00
C GLY A 255 -38.55 -0.56 11.03
N GLY A 256 -38.88 -1.16 9.89
CA GLY A 256 -39.70 -0.53 8.84
C GLY A 256 -39.04 -0.59 7.47
N GLY A 257 -39.34 0.39 6.62
CA GLY A 257 -38.74 0.48 5.28
C GLY A 257 -37.21 0.53 5.33
N VAL A 258 -36.55 -0.09 4.35
CA VAL A 258 -35.09 -0.24 4.29
C VAL A 258 -34.54 0.51 3.09
N GLY A 259 -33.69 1.50 3.34
CA GLY A 259 -32.90 2.15 2.30
C GLY A 259 -31.59 1.41 2.06
N THR A 260 -31.13 1.39 0.81
CA THR A 260 -29.85 0.75 0.42
C THR A 260 -29.02 1.72 -0.39
N SER A 261 -27.73 1.87 -0.05
CA SER A 261 -26.79 2.71 -0.78
C SER A 261 -26.59 2.22 -2.22
N ALA A 262 -25.91 3.03 -3.04
CA ALA A 262 -25.27 2.45 -4.22
C ALA A 262 -24.23 1.40 -3.78
N PRO A 263 -24.04 0.30 -4.52
CA PRO A 263 -22.97 -0.63 -4.23
C PRO A 263 -21.61 0.03 -4.48
N SER A 264 -20.62 -0.36 -3.68
CA SER A 264 -19.23 0.00 -3.84
C SER A 264 -18.34 -1.22 -3.61
N THR A 265 -17.06 -1.14 -3.96
CA THR A 265 -16.11 -2.23 -3.82
C THR A 265 -14.87 -1.81 -3.04
N ILE A 266 -14.31 -2.77 -2.30
CA ILE A 266 -13.00 -2.67 -1.66
C ILE A 266 -12.17 -3.90 -2.02
N ALA A 267 -10.94 -3.68 -2.47
CA ALA A 267 -9.98 -4.72 -2.78
C ALA A 267 -8.86 -4.76 -1.73
N PHE A 268 -8.19 -5.91 -1.61
CA PHE A 268 -7.03 -6.08 -0.74
C PHE A 268 -5.84 -6.59 -1.55
N GLY A 269 -4.65 -6.08 -1.24
CA GLY A 269 -3.40 -6.67 -1.74
C GLY A 269 -3.24 -8.14 -1.35
N GLU A 270 -2.30 -8.85 -1.96
CA GLU A 270 -1.99 -10.24 -1.55
C GLU A 270 -1.06 -10.27 -0.34
N GLU A 271 -0.14 -9.31 -0.28
CA GLU A 271 0.93 -9.22 0.71
C GLU A 271 0.73 -8.07 1.69
N ASP A 272 1.25 -8.27 2.91
CA ASP A 272 1.33 -7.23 3.92
C ASP A 272 2.39 -6.20 3.53
N ILE A 273 2.15 -4.93 3.86
CA ILE A 273 3.19 -3.90 3.75
C ILE A 273 4.17 -4.06 4.90
N VAL A 274 5.45 -3.92 4.58
CA VAL A 274 6.57 -3.94 5.52
C VAL A 274 7.43 -2.70 5.34
N GLY A 275 8.28 -2.41 6.33
CA GLY A 275 9.19 -1.27 6.29
C GLY A 275 8.64 -0.04 7.01
N GLY A 276 9.22 1.12 6.73
CA GLY A 276 8.92 2.36 7.44
C GLY A 276 8.47 3.47 6.52
N LEU A 277 7.60 4.33 7.05
CA LEU A 277 7.26 5.61 6.44
C LEU A 277 7.66 6.76 7.37
N TYR A 278 8.44 7.69 6.84
CA TYR A 278 8.83 8.91 7.52
C TYR A 278 8.17 10.08 6.82
N TYR A 279 7.62 11.03 7.59
CA TYR A 279 6.88 12.15 7.02
C TYR A 279 7.00 13.39 7.87
N TRP A 280 6.83 14.55 7.26
CA TRP A 280 6.83 15.83 7.97
C TRP A 280 5.43 16.16 8.48
N ASN A 281 5.31 16.41 9.78
CA ASN A 281 4.15 17.03 10.41
C ASN A 281 4.42 18.53 10.57
N ALA A 282 3.67 19.35 9.83
CA ALA A 282 3.93 20.78 9.71
C ALA A 282 3.68 21.56 11.00
N ALA A 283 2.58 21.28 11.71
CA ALA A 283 2.26 21.94 12.98
C ALA A 283 3.29 21.63 14.07
N ALA A 284 3.77 20.39 14.14
CA ALA A 284 4.81 19.99 15.09
C ALA A 284 6.22 20.43 14.66
N GLY A 285 6.42 20.83 13.40
CA GLY A 285 7.74 21.12 12.84
C GLY A 285 8.69 19.92 12.87
N ALA A 286 8.15 18.70 12.83
CA ALA A 286 8.86 17.46 13.15
C ALA A 286 8.74 16.40 12.06
N THR A 287 9.78 15.58 11.94
CA THR A 287 9.74 14.34 11.16
C THR A 287 9.20 13.21 12.03
N MET A 288 8.07 12.66 11.62
CA MET A 288 7.38 11.53 12.20
C MET A 288 7.81 10.22 11.53
N ARG A 289 7.62 9.10 12.21
CA ARG A 289 7.91 7.74 11.73
C ARG A 289 6.74 6.81 12.03
N TYR A 290 6.39 5.97 11.07
CA TYR A 290 5.48 4.84 11.23
C TYR A 290 6.14 3.56 10.70
N GLU A 291 5.95 2.44 11.39
CA GLU A 291 6.49 1.13 11.00
C GLU A 291 5.35 0.18 10.65
N PHE A 292 5.31 -0.26 9.39
CA PHE A 292 4.34 -1.25 8.95
C PHE A 292 4.77 -2.65 9.40
N GLY A 293 3.78 -3.47 9.75
CA GLY A 293 4.00 -4.82 10.31
C GLY A 293 4.02 -4.87 11.84
N VAL A 294 3.94 -3.73 12.53
CA VAL A 294 3.82 -3.64 13.98
C VAL A 294 2.38 -3.24 14.35
N SER A 295 1.53 -4.24 14.56
CA SER A 295 0.10 -4.03 14.84
C SER A 295 -0.11 -3.16 16.10
N GLY A 296 -1.09 -2.24 16.06
CA GLY A 296 -1.41 -1.35 17.19
C GLY A 296 -0.47 -0.16 17.39
N GLN A 297 0.61 -0.05 16.62
CA GLN A 297 1.49 1.13 16.67
C GLN A 297 0.81 2.38 16.10
N LYS A 298 1.13 3.54 16.67
CA LYS A 298 0.83 4.87 16.10
C LYS A 298 2.13 5.54 15.65
N ALA A 299 2.03 6.56 14.79
CA ALA A 299 3.22 7.30 14.38
C ALA A 299 3.90 7.95 15.59
N GLU A 300 5.23 7.93 15.59
CA GLU A 300 6.06 8.50 16.65
C GLU A 300 6.91 9.65 16.11
N THR A 301 7.25 10.60 16.97
CA THR A 301 8.21 11.64 16.60
C THR A 301 9.59 11.02 16.48
N PHE A 302 10.14 10.99 15.27
CA PHE A 302 11.50 10.53 15.04
C PHE A 302 12.50 11.66 15.33
N MET A 303 12.31 12.83 14.71
CA MET A 303 13.19 13.99 14.87
C MET A 303 12.38 15.28 15.00
N ASN A 304 12.75 16.13 15.96
CA ASN A 304 12.20 17.47 16.17
C ASN A 304 13.31 18.54 16.13
N ALA A 305 12.92 19.81 16.16
CA ALA A 305 13.87 20.92 16.06
C ALA A 305 14.99 20.88 17.14
N PRO A 306 14.69 20.73 18.45
CA PRO A 306 15.74 20.60 19.47
C PRO A 306 16.72 19.45 19.21
N LYS A 307 16.22 18.24 18.90
CA LYS A 307 17.08 17.07 18.62
C LYS A 307 17.95 17.26 17.38
N ALA A 308 17.42 17.87 16.32
CA ALA A 308 18.18 18.15 15.12
C ALA A 308 19.15 19.35 15.27
N GLY A 309 19.03 20.12 16.34
CA GLY A 309 19.72 21.40 16.53
C GLY A 309 19.26 22.45 15.51
N ALA A 310 17.94 22.51 15.27
CA ALA A 310 17.23 23.54 14.50
C ALA A 310 16.44 24.45 15.46
N ALA A 311 16.05 25.63 15.01
CA ALA A 311 15.31 26.59 15.82
C ALA A 311 13.78 26.39 15.73
N THR A 312 13.27 25.93 14.60
CA THR A 312 11.85 25.99 14.25
C THR A 312 11.37 24.74 13.52
N CYS A 313 12.09 24.25 12.50
CA CYS A 313 11.52 23.23 11.60
C CYS A 313 12.53 22.18 11.15
N VAL A 314 12.08 20.92 11.12
CA VAL A 314 12.77 19.77 10.51
C VAL A 314 11.82 19.11 9.51
N GLY A 315 11.68 19.74 8.34
CA GLY A 315 10.66 19.37 7.35
C GLY A 315 11.19 18.77 6.06
N CYS A 316 12.21 19.37 5.45
CA CYS A 316 12.81 18.82 4.23
C CYS A 316 13.61 17.57 4.60
N HIS A 317 13.28 16.41 4.03
CA HIS A 317 14.00 15.18 4.36
C HIS A 317 14.00 14.14 3.24
N VAL A 318 15.03 13.28 3.27
CA VAL A 318 15.11 12.05 2.47
C VAL A 318 15.83 10.98 3.29
N LEU A 319 15.46 9.71 3.12
CA LEU A 319 16.14 8.58 3.71
C LEU A 319 16.90 7.79 2.64
N SER A 320 17.98 7.10 3.05
CA SER A 320 18.52 6.01 2.24
C SER A 320 17.51 4.87 2.17
N ARG A 321 17.53 4.10 1.07
CA ARG A 321 16.54 3.04 0.82
C ARG A 321 16.46 2.00 1.94
N ASP A 322 17.60 1.67 2.53
CA ASP A 322 17.73 0.75 3.67
C ASP A 322 17.32 1.34 5.02
N GLY A 323 17.05 2.65 5.07
CA GLY A 323 16.63 3.38 6.27
C GLY A 323 17.74 3.64 7.30
N GLU A 324 19.02 3.52 6.93
CA GLU A 324 20.14 3.74 7.86
C GLU A 324 20.65 5.19 7.89
N ARG A 325 20.35 6.00 6.87
CA ARG A 325 20.72 7.42 6.79
C ARG A 325 19.50 8.27 6.53
N ILE A 326 19.47 9.45 7.14
CA ILE A 326 18.47 10.49 6.86
C ILE A 326 19.18 11.83 6.69
N SER A 327 18.84 12.56 5.62
CA SER A 327 19.19 13.97 5.46
C SER A 327 18.00 14.82 5.89
N LEU A 328 18.27 15.87 6.66
CA LEU A 328 17.27 16.80 7.20
C LEU A 328 17.71 18.23 6.91
N GLY A 329 16.87 18.98 6.19
CA GLY A 329 16.93 20.44 6.11
C GLY A 329 16.38 21.06 7.40
N LEU A 330 17.11 22.05 7.91
CA LEU A 330 16.84 22.76 9.15
C LEU A 330 16.32 24.17 8.86
N ASP A 331 15.19 24.50 9.48
CA ASP A 331 14.58 25.82 9.49
C ASP A 331 14.20 26.38 8.10
N ILE A 332 13.71 27.62 8.13
CA ILE A 332 13.37 28.43 6.97
C ILE A 332 14.09 29.78 7.10
N PRO A 333 14.40 30.49 6.00
CA PRO A 333 14.04 30.20 4.60
C PRO A 333 15.01 29.25 3.89
N ALA A 334 14.60 28.79 2.71
CA ALA A 334 15.44 28.11 1.74
C ALA A 334 16.51 29.06 1.12
N PRO A 335 17.71 28.58 0.75
CA PRO A 335 18.21 27.22 0.92
C PRO A 335 18.63 26.93 2.36
N SER A 336 18.10 25.84 2.91
CA SER A 336 18.23 25.50 4.32
C SER A 336 19.60 24.85 4.63
N PRO A 337 20.26 25.19 5.76
CA PRO A 337 21.31 24.35 6.31
C PRO A 337 20.79 22.93 6.53
N TYR A 338 21.59 21.91 6.26
CA TYR A 338 21.13 20.53 6.42
C TYR A 338 22.14 19.68 7.18
N LYS A 339 21.65 18.59 7.76
CA LYS A 339 22.44 17.60 8.49
C LYS A 339 22.06 16.19 8.03
N VAL A 340 23.04 15.29 8.07
CA VAL A 340 22.81 13.86 7.86
C VAL A 340 23.02 13.13 9.18
N PHE A 341 22.09 12.24 9.52
CA PHE A 341 22.11 11.45 10.75
C PHE A 341 22.09 9.96 10.44
N ASP A 342 22.69 9.18 11.35
CA ASP A 342 22.40 7.75 11.46
C ASP A 342 21.01 7.58 12.07
N VAL A 343 20.17 6.75 11.45
CA VAL A 343 18.77 6.63 11.85
C VAL A 343 18.60 5.84 13.15
N ALA A 344 19.42 4.81 13.38
CA ALA A 344 19.30 3.94 14.55
C ALA A 344 19.78 4.65 15.82
N SER A 345 20.94 5.30 15.76
CA SER A 345 21.53 5.99 16.92
C SER A 345 21.07 7.45 17.06
N GLN A 346 20.46 8.02 16.01
CA GLN A 346 20.18 9.45 15.88
C GLN A 346 21.43 10.34 15.96
N SER A 347 22.64 9.76 15.80
CA SER A 347 23.89 10.52 15.87
C SER A 347 24.16 11.28 14.58
N LEU A 348 24.71 12.50 14.71
CA LEU A 348 25.15 13.30 13.57
C LEU A 348 26.26 12.57 12.79
N VAL A 349 26.08 12.44 11.49
CA VAL A 349 27.12 11.98 10.54
C VAL A 349 27.91 13.20 10.05
N PHE A 350 27.22 14.18 9.46
CA PHE A 350 27.82 15.47 9.11
C PHE A 350 26.75 16.59 9.04
N GLY A 351 27.21 17.85 9.07
CA GLY A 351 26.36 19.03 8.90
C GLY A 351 26.93 20.04 7.90
N SER A 352 26.06 20.66 7.10
CA SER A 352 26.48 21.50 5.97
C SER A 352 27.28 22.74 6.41
N GLN A 353 26.93 23.36 7.55
CA GLN A 353 27.64 24.53 8.07
C GLN A 353 29.05 24.19 8.58
N ALA A 354 29.23 23.05 9.23
CA ALA A 354 30.55 22.61 9.69
C ALA A 354 31.48 22.20 8.53
N ALA A 355 30.89 21.78 7.40
CA ALA A 355 31.59 21.34 6.21
C ALA A 355 31.73 22.42 5.12
N GLY A 356 31.43 23.70 5.41
CA GLY A 356 31.50 24.79 4.41
C GLY A 356 30.59 24.58 3.18
N THR A 357 29.55 23.75 3.33
CA THR A 357 28.67 23.28 2.27
C THR A 357 27.46 24.23 2.12
N PRO A 358 27.11 24.66 0.89
CA PRO A 358 25.90 25.43 0.65
C PRO A 358 24.63 24.73 1.17
N GLY A 359 23.63 25.51 1.57
CA GLY A 359 22.32 24.98 1.97
C GLY A 359 21.62 24.25 0.81
N ALA A 360 20.69 23.37 1.15
CA ALA A 360 19.90 22.59 0.19
C ALA A 360 18.48 22.35 0.69
N ASN A 361 17.56 22.15 -0.26
CA ASN A 361 16.14 21.89 -0.01
C ASN A 361 15.73 20.49 -0.45
N PHE A 362 16.46 19.90 -1.40
CA PHE A 362 16.13 18.61 -1.99
C PHE A 362 17.35 17.69 -1.99
N PHE A 363 17.09 16.40 -1.80
CA PHE A 363 18.13 15.41 -1.53
C PHE A 363 17.73 14.08 -2.12
N THR A 364 18.72 13.26 -2.50
CA THR A 364 18.55 11.82 -2.71
C THR A 364 19.86 11.10 -2.42
N PHE A 365 19.78 9.91 -1.83
CA PHE A 365 20.95 9.05 -1.57
C PHE A 365 21.15 8.08 -2.73
N SER A 366 22.40 7.70 -2.99
CA SER A 366 22.68 6.51 -3.78
C SER A 366 22.13 5.26 -3.08
N PRO A 367 21.77 4.19 -3.82
CA PRO A 367 21.21 2.97 -3.22
C PRO A 367 22.12 2.31 -2.17
N ASP A 368 23.43 2.48 -2.31
CA ASP A 368 24.47 2.03 -1.38
C ASP A 368 24.76 3.02 -0.25
N LYS A 369 23.97 4.10 -0.12
CA LYS A 369 24.08 5.22 0.85
C LYS A 369 25.44 5.92 0.92
N ALA A 370 26.36 5.67 -0.02
CA ALA A 370 27.71 6.23 -0.02
C ALA A 370 27.77 7.67 -0.53
N ARG A 371 26.79 8.08 -1.36
CA ARG A 371 26.72 9.39 -1.98
C ARG A 371 25.36 10.04 -1.76
N ILE A 372 25.35 11.37 -1.74
CA ILE A 372 24.14 12.17 -1.67
C ILE A 372 24.17 13.23 -2.76
N MET A 373 23.12 13.28 -3.58
CA MET A 373 22.87 14.37 -4.52
C MET A 373 21.98 15.39 -3.83
N ILE A 374 22.43 16.65 -3.79
CA ILE A 374 21.71 17.75 -3.15
C ILE A 374 21.29 18.79 -4.19
N SER A 375 20.23 19.53 -3.89
CA SER A 375 19.84 20.72 -4.65
C SER A 375 19.31 21.82 -3.75
N ASN A 376 19.74 23.05 -4.01
CA ASN A 376 19.16 24.27 -3.44
C ASN A 376 17.89 24.75 -4.17
N GLY A 377 17.37 23.98 -5.14
CA GLY A 377 16.27 24.34 -6.03
C GLY A 377 16.71 25.01 -7.34
N VAL A 378 18.01 25.27 -7.50
CA VAL A 378 18.60 25.87 -8.70
C VAL A 378 19.68 24.96 -9.28
N THR A 379 20.62 24.52 -8.43
CA THR A 379 21.82 23.79 -8.83
C THR A 379 21.91 22.46 -8.10
N LEU A 380 22.37 21.43 -8.81
CA LEU A 380 22.69 20.10 -8.27
C LEU A 380 24.16 20.03 -7.87
N SER A 381 24.46 19.36 -6.75
CA SER A 381 25.84 19.00 -6.36
C SER A 381 25.88 17.58 -5.77
N LEU A 382 26.87 16.79 -6.17
CA LEU A 382 27.11 15.44 -5.66
C LEU A 382 28.13 15.48 -4.53
N ARG A 383 27.81 14.82 -3.41
CA ARG A 383 28.66 14.80 -2.21
C ARG A 383 28.85 13.39 -1.67
N ASP A 384 29.95 13.21 -0.95
CA ASP A 384 30.19 12.05 -0.11
C ASP A 384 29.22 12.07 1.09
N ALA A 385 28.49 10.98 1.31
CA ALA A 385 27.44 10.93 2.32
C ALA A 385 27.96 10.71 3.75
N ALA A 386 29.24 10.39 3.93
CA ALA A 386 29.86 10.24 5.25
C ALA A 386 30.46 11.55 5.76
N THR A 387 30.96 12.40 4.85
CA THR A 387 31.75 13.60 5.19
C THR A 387 31.11 14.91 4.73
N GLY A 388 30.22 14.86 3.73
CA GLY A 388 29.67 16.05 3.06
C GLY A 388 30.61 16.69 2.03
N ALA A 389 31.81 16.13 1.82
CA ALA A 389 32.78 16.63 0.86
C ALA A 389 32.21 16.59 -0.57
N ALA A 390 32.50 17.63 -1.37
CA ALA A 390 32.07 17.69 -2.75
C ALA A 390 32.80 16.63 -3.60
N ILE A 391 32.03 15.82 -4.31
CA ILE A 391 32.53 14.91 -5.36
C ILE A 391 32.43 15.62 -6.70
N VAL A 392 31.26 16.22 -6.97
CA VAL A 392 31.04 17.12 -8.11
C VAL A 392 30.27 18.33 -7.60
N GLU A 393 30.89 19.49 -7.66
CA GLU A 393 30.22 20.75 -7.34
C GLU A 393 29.58 21.31 -8.60
N ASN A 394 28.33 21.81 -8.49
CA ASN A 394 27.61 22.40 -9.62
C ASN A 394 27.48 21.46 -10.83
N SER A 395 26.92 20.27 -10.61
CA SER A 395 26.56 19.26 -11.62
C SER A 395 25.59 19.77 -12.71
N GLY A 396 25.05 20.97 -12.55
CA GLY A 396 24.16 21.62 -13.51
C GLY A 396 22.88 22.14 -12.85
N GLN A 397 22.05 22.79 -13.66
CA GLN A 397 20.76 23.30 -13.22
C GLN A 397 19.77 22.14 -12.98
N GLY A 398 19.17 22.09 -11.80
CA GLY A 398 18.17 21.08 -11.46
C GLY A 398 17.73 21.13 -10.00
N ALA A 399 16.55 20.55 -9.74
CA ALA A 399 15.91 20.43 -8.44
C ALA A 399 15.27 19.05 -8.26
N MET A 400 14.95 18.72 -7.01
CA MET A 400 14.15 17.52 -6.66
C MET A 400 14.72 16.22 -7.27
N PRO A 401 16.00 15.90 -7.02
CA PRO A 401 16.61 14.71 -7.57
C PRO A 401 16.05 13.43 -6.92
N ASP A 402 16.03 12.33 -7.67
CA ASP A 402 15.77 10.98 -7.17
C ASP A 402 16.69 9.98 -7.88
N TRP A 403 17.35 9.11 -7.11
CA TRP A 403 18.31 8.13 -7.62
C TRP A 403 17.59 6.85 -8.07
N SER A 404 17.98 6.29 -9.20
CA SER A 404 17.45 5.00 -9.66
C SER A 404 17.84 3.87 -8.70
N PRO A 405 16.99 2.84 -8.52
CA PRO A 405 17.26 1.75 -7.58
C PRO A 405 18.49 0.91 -7.93
N ASP A 406 18.86 0.86 -9.21
CA ASP A 406 20.08 0.20 -9.70
C ASP A 406 21.36 1.06 -9.52
N GLY A 407 21.22 2.32 -9.10
CA GLY A 407 22.33 3.23 -8.87
C GLY A 407 22.90 3.88 -10.13
N ALA A 408 22.35 3.60 -11.33
CA ALA A 408 22.92 4.03 -12.60
C ALA A 408 22.60 5.49 -12.98
N SER A 409 21.43 6.00 -12.58
CA SER A 409 20.91 7.28 -13.06
C SER A 409 20.27 8.11 -11.94
N ILE A 410 20.16 9.42 -12.18
CA ILE A 410 19.42 10.36 -11.33
C ILE A 410 18.40 11.07 -12.20
N VAL A 411 17.13 11.07 -11.80
CA VAL A 411 16.07 11.89 -12.39
C VAL A 411 15.91 13.17 -11.59
N PHE A 412 15.62 14.29 -12.24
CA PHE A 412 15.45 15.59 -11.57
C PHE A 412 14.55 16.51 -12.39
N ALA A 413 14.00 17.54 -11.74
CA ALA A 413 13.24 18.60 -12.39
C ALA A 413 14.19 19.73 -12.81
N LYS A 414 14.12 20.14 -14.08
CA LYS A 414 14.88 21.28 -14.62
C LYS A 414 13.93 22.41 -15.00
N PRO A 415 13.94 23.56 -14.30
CA PRO A 415 13.11 24.70 -14.65
C PRO A 415 13.55 25.29 -16.00
N LYS A 416 12.59 25.80 -16.78
CA LYS A 416 12.89 26.50 -18.05
C LYS A 416 13.69 27.78 -17.84
N VAL A 417 13.36 28.51 -16.77
CA VAL A 417 14.07 29.72 -16.35
C VAL A 417 14.59 29.47 -14.95
N SER A 418 15.88 29.74 -14.74
CA SER A 418 16.47 29.60 -13.41
C SER A 418 15.78 30.54 -12.43
N PRO A 419 15.39 30.08 -11.23
CA PRO A 419 14.94 30.97 -10.18
C PRO A 419 15.97 32.08 -9.92
N PRO A 420 15.53 33.32 -9.63
CA PRO A 420 16.43 34.44 -9.41
C PRO A 420 17.30 34.21 -8.17
N CYS A 421 18.58 34.58 -8.25
CA CYS A 421 19.46 34.64 -7.10
C CYS A 421 19.43 36.04 -6.47
N PHE A 422 19.46 36.12 -5.14
CA PHE A 422 19.58 37.38 -4.41
C PHE A 422 21.03 37.53 -3.93
N GLY A 423 21.86 38.19 -4.75
CA GLY A 423 23.30 38.28 -4.51
C GLY A 423 23.97 36.92 -4.59
N ALA A 424 24.77 36.56 -3.58
CA ALA A 424 25.44 35.25 -3.51
C ALA A 424 24.52 34.10 -3.05
N ILE A 425 23.27 34.40 -2.69
CA ILE A 425 22.29 33.41 -2.22
C ILE A 425 21.42 32.99 -3.40
N CYS A 426 21.65 31.77 -3.88
CA CYS A 426 20.82 31.11 -4.88
C CYS A 426 20.05 29.98 -4.23
N GLY A 427 18.72 29.98 -4.37
CA GLY A 427 17.88 28.87 -3.94
C GLY A 427 16.40 29.18 -4.11
N ALA A 428 15.59 28.13 -4.30
CA ALA A 428 14.15 28.26 -4.44
C ALA A 428 13.43 27.06 -3.78
N PRO A 429 12.29 27.29 -3.12
CA PRO A 429 11.48 26.21 -2.55
C PRO A 429 10.65 25.48 -3.62
N GLY A 430 10.64 25.97 -4.86
CA GLY A 430 9.94 25.37 -5.98
C GLY A 430 10.50 25.78 -7.34
N VAL A 431 10.02 25.12 -8.39
CA VAL A 431 10.40 25.33 -9.79
C VAL A 431 9.18 25.64 -10.65
N SER A 432 9.37 26.38 -11.73
CA SER A 432 8.32 26.77 -12.68
C SER A 432 8.67 26.31 -14.10
N GLU A 433 7.64 25.98 -14.90
CA GLU A 433 7.78 25.48 -16.28
C GLU A 433 8.83 24.35 -16.42
N ALA A 434 8.91 23.48 -15.41
CA ALA A 434 9.94 22.46 -15.34
C ALA A 434 9.65 21.26 -16.24
N SER A 435 10.73 20.73 -16.81
CA SER A 435 10.78 19.44 -17.48
C SER A 435 11.48 18.43 -16.57
N LEU A 436 11.24 17.14 -16.77
CA LEU A 436 12.01 16.10 -16.12
C LEU A 436 13.19 15.69 -16.99
N TYR A 437 14.36 15.57 -16.37
CA TYR A 437 15.60 15.14 -17.01
C TYR A 437 16.21 13.97 -16.25
N THR A 438 17.01 13.17 -16.95
CA THR A 438 17.86 12.14 -16.37
C THR A 438 19.33 12.44 -16.63
N MET A 439 20.21 12.05 -15.73
CA MET A 439 21.66 12.11 -15.89
C MET A 439 22.35 10.88 -15.28
N PRO A 440 23.58 10.56 -15.72
CA PRO A 440 24.38 9.51 -15.08
C PRO A 440 24.62 9.79 -13.59
N SER A 441 24.66 8.73 -12.78
CA SER A 441 24.79 8.82 -11.32
C SER A 441 26.13 9.36 -10.81
N GLY A 442 27.13 9.46 -11.68
CA GLY A 442 28.38 10.17 -11.39
C GLY A 442 28.20 11.68 -11.17
N GLY A 443 27.02 12.24 -11.47
CA GLY A 443 26.75 13.68 -11.33
C GLY A 443 27.51 14.55 -12.33
N ALA A 444 28.15 13.92 -13.32
CA ALA A 444 28.86 14.57 -14.42
C ALA A 444 28.42 13.92 -15.74
N GLY A 445 28.24 14.73 -16.78
CA GLY A 445 27.81 14.28 -18.11
C GLY A 445 26.52 14.95 -18.60
N PRO A 446 26.11 14.69 -19.86
CA PRO A 446 24.93 15.33 -20.45
C PRO A 446 23.65 14.80 -19.83
N ALA A 447 22.77 15.71 -19.42
CA ALA A 447 21.41 15.38 -19.02
C ALA A 447 20.49 15.25 -20.24
N SER A 448 19.59 14.26 -20.23
CA SER A 448 18.62 13.99 -21.30
C SER A 448 17.20 14.28 -20.82
N ALA A 449 16.36 14.87 -21.67
CA ALA A 449 14.97 15.13 -21.32
C ALA A 449 14.17 13.81 -21.27
N LEU A 450 13.51 13.55 -20.14
CA LEU A 450 12.59 12.43 -19.96
C LEU A 450 11.15 12.85 -20.22
N VAL A 451 10.73 13.97 -19.62
CA VAL A 451 9.40 14.57 -19.81
C VAL A 451 9.58 16.05 -20.11
N PRO A 452 9.54 16.47 -21.39
CA PRO A 452 9.65 17.88 -21.75
C PRO A 452 8.41 18.66 -21.30
N THR A 453 8.60 19.93 -20.96
CA THR A 453 7.49 20.85 -20.70
C THR A 453 6.73 21.13 -22.00
N THR A 454 5.41 20.91 -21.97
CA THR A 454 4.47 21.19 -23.07
C THR A 454 3.38 22.15 -22.60
N GLY A 455 3.80 23.22 -21.91
CA GLY A 455 2.87 24.18 -21.29
C GLY A 455 2.37 23.76 -19.91
N GLN A 456 3.08 22.88 -19.24
CA GLN A 456 2.79 22.38 -17.89
C GLN A 456 4.07 22.29 -17.06
N ASN A 457 3.94 22.37 -15.74
CA ASN A 457 5.06 22.24 -14.82
C ASN A 457 5.19 20.78 -14.36
N ASN A 458 6.33 20.11 -14.61
CA ASN A 458 6.59 18.73 -14.18
C ASN A 458 7.69 18.70 -13.11
N TYR A 459 7.42 18.10 -11.95
CA TYR A 459 8.30 18.20 -10.79
C TYR A 459 8.09 17.05 -9.78
N TYR A 460 8.92 17.00 -8.72
CA TYR A 460 8.97 15.91 -7.73
C TYR A 460 9.01 14.49 -8.35
N PRO A 461 9.96 14.20 -9.26
CA PRO A 461 10.07 12.85 -9.81
C PRO A 461 10.52 11.83 -8.75
N SER A 462 10.09 10.57 -8.90
CA SER A 462 10.61 9.45 -8.11
C SER A 462 10.57 8.13 -8.87
N TYR A 463 11.65 7.36 -8.80
CA TYR A 463 11.77 6.04 -9.42
C TYR A 463 10.97 4.98 -8.67
N SER A 464 10.29 4.11 -9.42
CA SER A 464 9.65 2.91 -8.89
C SER A 464 10.68 1.93 -8.32
N PRO A 465 10.27 1.02 -7.42
CA PRO A 465 11.19 0.09 -6.77
C PRO A 465 11.91 -0.85 -7.75
N ASP A 466 11.32 -1.14 -8.91
CA ASP A 466 11.88 -1.93 -10.01
C ASP A 466 12.71 -1.09 -11.02
N GLY A 467 12.69 0.24 -10.89
CA GLY A 467 13.34 1.18 -11.81
C GLY A 467 12.65 1.34 -13.17
N GLY A 468 11.51 0.68 -13.41
CA GLY A 468 10.80 0.70 -14.69
C GLY A 468 10.00 1.99 -14.94
N TRP A 469 9.67 2.74 -13.89
CA TRP A 469 8.79 3.90 -13.93
C TRP A 469 9.35 5.07 -13.14
N VAL A 470 8.95 6.28 -13.55
CA VAL A 470 9.11 7.51 -12.77
C VAL A 470 7.72 8.09 -12.52
N VAL A 471 7.33 8.22 -11.25
CA VAL A 471 6.15 8.98 -10.83
C VAL A 471 6.54 10.45 -10.65
N PHE A 472 5.65 11.39 -10.92
CA PHE A 472 5.91 12.81 -10.75
C PHE A 472 4.62 13.61 -10.60
N ASN A 473 4.73 14.88 -10.21
CA ASN A 473 3.62 15.83 -10.20
C ASN A 473 3.58 16.69 -11.45
N ARG A 474 2.36 17.03 -11.84
CA ARG A 474 2.08 17.93 -12.95
C ARG A 474 1.02 18.96 -12.57
N ALA A 475 1.29 20.22 -12.87
CA ALA A 475 0.38 21.35 -12.60
C ALA A 475 0.36 22.34 -13.76
N SER A 476 -0.65 23.21 -13.79
CA SER A 476 -0.72 24.32 -14.75
C SER A 476 0.40 25.35 -14.53
N ILE A 477 0.72 26.05 -15.61
CA ILE A 477 1.63 27.22 -15.59
C ILE A 477 0.80 28.52 -15.65
N GLY A 478 1.48 29.66 -15.57
CA GLY A 478 0.86 30.99 -15.60
C GLY A 478 1.15 31.76 -14.32
N THR A 479 0.24 32.65 -13.92
CA THR A 479 0.38 33.45 -12.71
C THR A 479 -0.70 33.08 -11.67
N THR A 480 -0.36 33.22 -10.40
CA THR A 480 -1.31 33.19 -9.28
C THR A 480 -2.15 34.48 -9.30
N PRO A 481 -3.26 34.54 -8.53
CA PRO A 481 -4.01 35.78 -8.35
C PRO A 481 -3.18 36.94 -7.76
N SER A 482 -2.10 36.63 -7.01
CA SER A 482 -1.16 37.62 -6.47
C SER A 482 -0.16 38.16 -7.52
N GLY A 483 -0.16 37.61 -8.74
CA GLY A 483 0.75 38.00 -9.82
C GLY A 483 2.08 37.23 -9.86
N ASP A 484 2.30 36.31 -8.91
CA ASP A 484 3.50 35.46 -8.89
C ASP A 484 3.42 34.38 -9.96
N ALA A 485 4.56 33.95 -10.50
CA ALA A 485 4.58 32.80 -11.39
C ALA A 485 4.11 31.54 -10.62
N LYS A 486 3.17 30.78 -11.18
CA LYS A 486 2.81 29.45 -10.67
C LYS A 486 4.07 28.59 -10.62
N SER A 487 4.31 27.95 -9.49
CA SER A 487 5.46 27.08 -9.26
C SER A 487 5.03 25.76 -8.67
N SER A 488 5.96 24.84 -8.51
CA SER A 488 5.74 23.56 -7.80
C SER A 488 5.48 23.74 -6.31
N TYR A 489 5.77 24.92 -5.75
CA TYR A 489 5.52 25.22 -4.36
C TYR A 489 4.02 25.48 -4.19
N ASP A 490 3.37 24.57 -3.46
CA ASP A 490 1.96 24.64 -3.13
C ASP A 490 1.00 24.80 -4.32
N ALA A 491 1.28 24.13 -5.43
CA ALA A 491 0.42 24.16 -6.62
C ALA A 491 -0.95 23.53 -6.33
N PRO A 492 -2.06 24.28 -6.34
CA PRO A 492 -3.37 23.78 -5.90
C PRO A 492 -4.01 22.80 -6.89
N ASP A 493 -3.64 22.85 -8.16
CA ASP A 493 -4.17 22.01 -9.25
C ASP A 493 -3.25 20.84 -9.60
N ALA A 494 -2.25 20.56 -8.75
CA ALA A 494 -1.29 19.50 -8.99
C ALA A 494 -1.96 18.12 -8.98
N THR A 495 -1.54 17.30 -9.95
CA THR A 495 -1.98 15.91 -10.15
C THR A 495 -0.78 14.96 -10.22
N VAL A 496 -1.02 13.66 -10.05
CA VAL A 496 0.03 12.62 -10.09
C VAL A 496 0.05 11.92 -11.45
N TRP A 497 1.25 11.73 -11.99
CA TRP A 497 1.50 11.11 -13.29
C TRP A 497 2.63 10.10 -13.19
N ALA A 498 2.69 9.15 -14.13
CA ALA A 498 3.80 8.21 -14.29
C ALA A 498 4.32 8.21 -15.73
N VAL A 499 5.58 7.89 -15.93
CA VAL A 499 6.20 7.72 -17.25
C VAL A 499 7.19 6.54 -17.19
N PRO A 500 7.38 5.75 -18.27
CA PRO A 500 8.45 4.77 -18.30
C PRO A 500 9.80 5.44 -18.07
N SER A 501 10.69 4.83 -17.29
CA SER A 501 12.02 5.39 -17.00
C SER A 501 12.89 5.52 -18.27
N ALA A 502 12.64 4.67 -19.27
CA ALA A 502 13.27 4.72 -20.58
C ALA A 502 12.72 5.83 -21.51
N GLY A 503 11.71 6.60 -21.06
CA GLY A 503 11.00 7.59 -21.87
C GLY A 503 9.76 7.03 -22.57
N GLY A 504 8.87 7.92 -22.98
CA GLY A 504 7.58 7.58 -23.57
C GLY A 504 6.49 8.60 -23.22
N ALA A 505 5.24 8.23 -23.48
CA ALA A 505 4.10 9.07 -23.12
C ALA A 505 3.81 8.98 -21.61
N PRO A 506 3.72 10.11 -20.89
CA PRO A 506 3.25 10.11 -19.51
C PRO A 506 1.76 9.72 -19.41
N ILE A 507 1.42 9.00 -18.34
CA ILE A 507 0.08 8.50 -18.02
C ILE A 507 -0.41 9.21 -16.76
N ALA A 508 -1.62 9.76 -16.82
CA ALA A 508 -2.27 10.35 -15.65
C ALA A 508 -2.75 9.24 -14.71
N LEU A 509 -2.50 9.40 -13.40
CA LEU A 509 -3.10 8.54 -12.38
C LEU A 509 -4.48 9.09 -12.00
N ALA A 510 -5.41 9.04 -12.95
CA ALA A 510 -6.69 9.75 -12.88
C ALA A 510 -7.58 9.24 -11.74
N ARG A 511 -7.52 7.94 -11.41
CA ARG A 511 -8.24 7.36 -10.25
C ARG A 511 -7.57 7.70 -8.91
N ALA A 512 -6.25 7.88 -8.89
CA ALA A 512 -5.54 8.29 -7.69
C ALA A 512 -5.74 9.77 -7.37
N THR A 513 -5.76 10.64 -8.38
CA THR A 513 -5.60 12.10 -8.21
C THR A 513 -6.90 12.81 -7.85
N SER A 514 -6.80 14.03 -7.30
CA SER A 514 -7.97 14.79 -6.85
C SER A 514 -7.84 16.29 -7.06
N ASP A 515 -7.00 16.74 -8.00
CA ASP A 515 -6.76 18.15 -8.39
C ASP A 515 -6.69 19.17 -7.23
N ARG A 516 -6.22 18.73 -6.06
CA ARG A 516 -6.23 19.45 -4.78
C ARG A 516 -4.85 19.46 -4.15
N GLY A 517 -3.88 19.86 -4.94
CA GLY A 517 -2.48 19.97 -4.55
C GLY A 517 -1.85 18.64 -4.23
N ASP A 518 -2.05 17.65 -5.10
CA ASP A 518 -1.34 16.38 -4.99
C ASP A 518 0.17 16.63 -5.14
N SER A 519 0.97 16.21 -4.18
CA SER A 519 2.39 16.57 -4.10
C SER A 519 3.26 15.47 -3.49
N TRP A 520 4.54 15.49 -3.83
CA TRP A 520 5.57 14.59 -3.29
C TRP A 520 5.23 13.10 -3.43
N PRO A 521 4.91 12.60 -4.64
CA PRO A 521 4.67 11.18 -4.84
C PRO A 521 5.94 10.39 -4.56
N LYS A 522 5.83 9.36 -3.72
CA LYS A 522 6.94 8.50 -3.33
C LYS A 522 6.51 7.05 -3.32
N TRP A 523 7.37 6.19 -3.86
CA TRP A 523 7.13 4.77 -3.94
C TRP A 523 7.47 4.07 -2.63
N MET A 524 6.64 3.09 -2.26
CA MET A 524 7.10 2.02 -1.39
C MET A 524 8.28 1.31 -2.06
N GLN A 525 9.33 1.02 -1.29
CA GLN A 525 10.61 0.50 -1.81
C GLN A 525 10.58 -1.03 -2.06
N HIS A 526 9.41 -1.58 -2.35
CA HIS A 526 9.19 -3.01 -2.60
C HIS A 526 8.05 -3.22 -3.60
N GLU A 527 8.18 -4.23 -4.46
CA GLU A 527 7.09 -4.75 -5.29
C GLU A 527 6.42 -5.90 -4.56
N GLN A 528 5.10 -5.99 -4.64
CA GLN A 528 4.34 -7.11 -4.09
C GLN A 528 3.83 -8.01 -5.21
N ASP A 529 3.62 -9.29 -4.92
CA ASP A 529 2.81 -10.15 -5.77
C ASP A 529 1.31 -9.82 -5.59
N TYR A 530 0.56 -9.98 -6.67
CA TYR A 530 -0.89 -9.86 -6.69
C TYR A 530 -1.47 -10.68 -7.85
N ARG A 531 -2.12 -11.80 -7.54
CA ARG A 531 -2.83 -12.64 -8.53
C ARG A 531 -1.93 -13.10 -9.69
N GLY A 532 -0.68 -13.46 -9.37
CA GLY A 532 0.32 -13.89 -10.34
C GLY A 532 0.98 -12.76 -11.14
N LYS A 533 0.77 -11.50 -10.73
CA LYS A 533 1.38 -10.29 -11.30
C LYS A 533 2.07 -9.47 -10.21
N LYS A 534 2.74 -8.39 -10.60
CA LYS A 534 3.28 -7.41 -9.65
C LYS A 534 2.30 -6.29 -9.33
N LEU A 535 2.35 -5.81 -8.10
CA LEU A 535 1.66 -4.63 -7.60
C LEU A 535 2.69 -3.72 -6.93
N MET A 536 2.57 -2.41 -7.15
CA MET A 536 3.39 -1.42 -6.45
C MET A 536 2.50 -0.47 -5.67
N TRP A 537 3.07 0.20 -4.67
CA TRP A 537 2.36 1.21 -3.91
C TRP A 537 3.09 2.54 -3.96
N LEU A 538 2.32 3.61 -3.97
CA LEU A 538 2.86 4.97 -3.84
C LEU A 538 2.03 5.78 -2.86
N THR A 539 2.69 6.74 -2.21
CA THR A 539 2.09 7.74 -1.34
C THR A 539 2.25 9.12 -1.93
N PHE A 540 1.35 10.04 -1.60
CA PHE A 540 1.46 11.46 -1.93
C PHE A 540 0.65 12.28 -0.94
N SER A 541 0.97 13.55 -0.81
CA SER A 541 0.17 14.49 -0.02
C SER A 541 -0.94 15.10 -0.86
N SER A 542 -2.13 15.25 -0.30
CA SER A 542 -3.27 15.87 -0.99
C SER A 542 -4.17 16.59 0.00
N ARG A 543 -4.78 17.69 -0.44
CA ARG A 543 -5.85 18.40 0.29
C ARG A 543 -7.24 17.91 -0.09
N ARG A 544 -7.39 16.73 -0.69
CA ARG A 544 -8.72 16.14 -0.82
C ARG A 544 -9.37 15.90 0.54
N ALA A 545 -10.70 15.84 0.54
CA ALA A 545 -11.43 15.52 1.75
C ALA A 545 -11.08 14.10 2.24
N TYR A 546 -10.84 13.95 3.54
CA TYR A 546 -10.87 12.65 4.19
C TYR A 546 -12.29 12.36 4.65
N GLY A 547 -13.15 11.97 3.70
CA GLY A 547 -14.59 11.81 3.87
C GLY A 547 -15.22 12.93 4.71
N LEU A 548 -15.71 12.61 5.91
CA LEU A 548 -16.35 13.57 6.82
C LEU A 548 -15.43 14.09 7.94
N ARG A 549 -14.15 13.68 7.99
CA ARG A 549 -13.17 14.08 9.03
C ARG A 549 -12.43 15.37 8.69
N VAL A 550 -11.96 15.49 7.45
CA VAL A 550 -11.18 16.64 6.98
C VAL A 550 -11.82 17.18 5.71
N GLY A 551 -12.12 18.48 5.69
CA GLY A 551 -12.71 19.15 4.53
C GLY A 551 -11.75 19.23 3.35
N ALA A 552 -12.29 19.28 2.13
CA ALA A 552 -11.46 19.47 0.95
C ALA A 552 -10.83 20.87 0.93
N GLY A 553 -9.57 20.96 0.50
CA GLY A 553 -8.81 22.20 0.38
C GLY A 553 -8.20 22.70 1.69
N THR A 554 -8.46 22.07 2.85
CA THR A 554 -8.04 22.62 4.15
C THR A 554 -6.61 22.23 4.52
N THR A 555 -6.36 20.93 4.67
CA THR A 555 -5.15 20.39 5.30
C THR A 555 -4.61 19.27 4.43
N ALA A 556 -3.35 19.37 4.02
CA ALA A 556 -2.73 18.30 3.24
C ALA A 556 -2.56 17.06 4.13
N GLN A 557 -2.98 15.92 3.63
CA GLN A 557 -2.84 14.62 4.28
C GLN A 557 -2.12 13.66 3.35
N ILE A 558 -1.52 12.61 3.89
CA ILE A 558 -0.85 11.56 3.14
C ILE A 558 -1.90 10.52 2.72
N TRP A 559 -1.93 10.27 1.41
CA TRP A 559 -2.76 9.28 0.76
C TRP A 559 -1.89 8.21 0.15
N MET A 560 -2.43 7.01 0.03
CA MET A 560 -1.76 5.85 -0.55
C MET A 560 -2.62 5.23 -1.64
N VAL A 561 -1.97 4.71 -2.68
CA VAL A 561 -2.66 4.10 -3.82
C VAL A 561 -1.85 2.97 -4.42
N ALA A 562 -2.55 1.94 -4.90
CA ALA A 562 -1.94 0.84 -5.62
C ALA A 562 -1.68 1.23 -7.09
N PHE A 563 -0.63 0.66 -7.68
CA PHE A 563 -0.21 0.87 -9.05
C PHE A 563 0.01 -0.48 -9.75
N ASP A 564 -0.72 -0.69 -10.84
CA ASP A 564 -0.60 -1.85 -11.73
C ASP A 564 0.40 -1.55 -12.87
N PRO A 565 1.63 -2.09 -12.81
CA PRO A 565 2.63 -1.86 -13.85
C PRO A 565 2.24 -2.45 -15.22
N GLU A 566 1.40 -3.49 -15.27
CA GLU A 566 0.94 -4.05 -16.55
C GLU A 566 -0.10 -3.15 -17.22
N ALA A 567 -1.03 -2.58 -16.44
CA ALA A 567 -1.95 -1.57 -16.95
C ALA A 567 -1.20 -0.35 -17.49
N ALA A 568 -0.15 0.09 -16.79
CA ALA A 568 0.72 1.18 -17.23
C ALA A 568 1.43 0.84 -18.55
N LYS A 569 2.01 -0.36 -18.68
CA LYS A 569 2.63 -0.84 -19.94
C LYS A 569 1.64 -0.86 -21.10
N ALA A 570 0.36 -1.11 -20.82
CA ALA A 570 -0.72 -1.09 -21.80
C ALA A 570 -1.28 0.33 -22.09
N GLY A 571 -0.69 1.39 -21.51
CA GLY A 571 -1.13 2.77 -21.70
C GLY A 571 -2.45 3.12 -21.01
N LYS A 572 -2.89 2.32 -20.04
CA LYS A 572 -4.11 2.54 -19.24
C LYS A 572 -3.75 3.18 -17.91
N ASP A 573 -4.73 3.82 -17.26
CA ASP A 573 -4.56 4.33 -15.89
C ASP A 573 -4.23 3.17 -14.92
N PRO A 574 -3.00 3.12 -14.39
CA PRO A 574 -2.55 2.03 -13.53
C PRO A 574 -2.96 2.20 -12.07
N SER A 575 -3.53 3.34 -11.70
CA SER A 575 -3.91 3.63 -10.32
C SER A 575 -5.32 3.18 -9.98
N VAL A 576 -5.62 2.95 -8.72
CA VAL A 576 -6.99 2.79 -8.20
C VAL A 576 -7.39 4.00 -7.34
N ALA A 577 -8.55 3.97 -6.69
CA ALA A 577 -8.90 5.02 -5.75
C ALA A 577 -7.92 5.04 -4.56
N ALA A 578 -7.41 6.22 -4.20
CA ALA A 578 -6.48 6.37 -3.09
C ALA A 578 -7.21 6.39 -1.73
N PHE A 579 -6.55 5.93 -0.69
CA PHE A 579 -7.05 5.93 0.69
C PHE A 579 -6.15 6.73 1.63
N TRP A 580 -6.71 7.22 2.73
CA TRP A 580 -6.00 8.01 3.72
C TRP A 580 -5.21 7.10 4.68
N LEU A 581 -3.98 7.48 5.03
CA LEU A 581 -3.15 6.69 5.95
C LEU A 581 -3.46 6.99 7.43
N PRO A 582 -3.80 5.99 8.26
CA PRO A 582 -4.46 6.21 9.55
C PRO A 582 -3.62 6.66 10.74
N PHE A 583 -2.30 6.69 10.58
CA PHE A 583 -1.38 7.01 11.67
C PHE A 583 -1.00 8.49 11.75
N GLN A 584 -1.48 9.33 10.84
CA GLN A 584 -1.15 10.75 10.79
C GLN A 584 -2.17 11.61 11.54
N GLU A 585 -1.75 12.79 11.98
CA GLU A 585 -2.62 13.74 12.69
C GLU A 585 -3.45 14.56 11.71
N THR A 586 -4.77 14.50 11.81
CA THR A 586 -5.69 15.21 10.90
C THR A 586 -5.70 16.73 11.09
N GLY A 587 -5.30 17.21 12.27
CA GLY A 587 -5.20 18.64 12.58
C GLY A 587 -3.95 19.34 12.03
N SER A 588 -3.02 18.59 11.42
CA SER A 588 -1.76 19.11 10.90
C SER A 588 -1.57 18.78 9.42
N GLY A 589 -0.82 19.63 8.71
CA GLY A 589 -0.37 19.32 7.35
C GLY A 589 0.68 18.20 7.38
N ASN A 590 0.42 17.09 6.68
CA ASN A 590 1.32 15.95 6.62
C ASN A 590 1.89 15.78 5.20
N HIS A 591 3.22 15.78 5.11
CA HIS A 591 3.94 15.92 3.85
C HIS A 591 5.14 14.98 3.70
N ILE A 592 5.58 14.76 2.45
CA ILE A 592 6.86 14.13 2.11
C ILE A 592 6.99 12.73 2.74
N ALA A 593 6.11 11.82 2.34
CA ALA A 593 6.08 10.45 2.83
C ALA A 593 7.24 9.61 2.23
N GLN A 594 8.39 9.56 2.90
CA GLN A 594 9.57 8.79 2.49
C GLN A 594 9.51 7.36 2.99
N TRP A 595 9.78 6.40 2.10
CA TRP A 595 9.73 4.97 2.39
C TRP A 595 11.12 4.38 2.60
N VAL A 596 11.21 3.42 3.52
CA VAL A 596 12.40 2.60 3.76
C VAL A 596 12.03 1.13 3.80
N THR A 597 12.93 0.25 3.33
CA THR A 597 12.69 -1.20 3.34
C THR A 597 12.66 -1.79 4.74
N LYS A 598 13.32 -1.11 5.70
CA LYS A 598 13.37 -1.50 7.11
C LYS A 598 13.47 -0.25 7.98
N VAL A 599 12.82 -0.25 9.13
CA VAL A 599 13.05 0.76 10.15
C VAL A 599 14.33 0.42 10.91
N ALA A 600 15.36 1.27 10.80
CA ALA A 600 16.55 1.16 11.62
C ALA A 600 16.20 1.58 13.07
N ARG A 601 16.43 0.67 14.01
CA ARG A 601 16.16 0.82 15.45
C ARG A 601 17.48 0.73 16.22
N LYS A 602 17.56 1.42 17.35
CA LYS A 602 18.73 1.42 18.24
C LYS A 602 18.92 0.03 18.84
N GLY A 603 20.16 -0.45 18.89
CA GLY A 603 20.50 -1.66 19.65
C GLY A 603 20.48 -1.41 21.16
N CYS A 604 20.20 -2.44 21.95
CA CYS A 604 20.13 -2.36 23.40
C CYS A 604 20.49 -3.68 24.08
N THR A 605 20.87 -3.58 25.35
CA THR A 605 20.99 -4.68 26.31
C THR A 605 19.95 -4.55 27.43
N GLU A 606 19.48 -3.33 27.71
CA GLU A 606 18.47 -3.03 28.74
C GLU A 606 17.48 -1.98 28.24
N SER A 607 16.22 -2.04 28.70
CA SER A 607 15.17 -1.09 28.27
C SER A 607 15.45 0.38 28.64
N THR A 608 16.33 0.63 29.62
CA THR A 608 16.77 1.98 30.01
C THR A 608 17.55 2.71 28.92
N GLN A 609 18.06 1.99 27.92
CA GLN A 609 18.79 2.54 26.77
C GLN A 609 17.86 2.98 25.64
N CYS A 610 16.60 2.59 25.68
CA CYS A 610 15.58 2.87 24.67
C CYS A 610 14.85 4.18 24.99
N GLU A 611 14.31 4.82 23.95
CA GLU A 611 13.66 6.13 24.08
C GLU A 611 12.14 6.03 24.08
N GLY A 612 11.47 7.00 24.70
CA GLY A 612 10.01 7.10 24.68
C GLY A 612 9.34 5.87 25.31
N SER A 613 8.46 5.23 24.55
CA SER A 613 7.72 4.03 24.97
C SER A 613 8.36 2.72 24.49
N GLU A 614 9.63 2.74 24.09
CA GLU A 614 10.33 1.54 23.62
C GLU A 614 10.88 0.70 24.78
N SER A 615 10.92 -0.61 24.58
CA SER A 615 11.58 -1.59 25.46
C SER A 615 12.64 -2.37 24.70
N CYS A 616 13.62 -2.90 25.42
CA CYS A 616 14.64 -3.74 24.80
C CYS A 616 14.10 -5.15 24.56
N ILE A 617 13.89 -5.50 23.29
CA ILE A 617 13.35 -6.80 22.85
C ILE A 617 14.28 -7.35 21.77
N ASP A 618 14.81 -8.55 22.01
CA ASP A 618 15.80 -9.20 21.12
C ASP A 618 17.00 -8.29 20.80
N SER A 619 17.53 -7.62 21.82
CA SER A 619 18.65 -6.67 21.71
C SER A 619 18.40 -5.44 20.82
N VAL A 620 17.13 -5.11 20.55
CA VAL A 620 16.73 -3.93 19.77
C VAL A 620 15.63 -3.17 20.53
N CYS A 621 15.73 -1.84 20.53
CA CYS A 621 14.67 -0.99 21.06
C CYS A 621 13.44 -1.08 20.16
N ARG A 622 12.34 -1.59 20.71
CA ARG A 622 11.07 -1.77 19.98
C ARG A 622 9.93 -1.08 20.70
N PRO A 623 8.94 -0.52 19.97
CA PRO A 623 7.75 0.06 20.57
C PRO A 623 7.05 -0.93 21.51
N THR A 624 6.73 -0.50 22.73
CA THR A 624 5.85 -1.26 23.62
C THR A 624 4.41 -0.96 23.22
N ILE A 625 3.78 -1.89 22.52
CA ILE A 625 2.36 -1.79 22.13
C ILE A 625 1.52 -2.07 23.39
N LYS A 626 0.59 -1.18 23.73
CA LYS A 626 -0.32 -1.34 24.87
C LYS A 626 -1.63 -1.98 24.46
#